data_AF-A0A5Q0L889-F1
#
_entry.id   AF-A0A5Q0L889-F1
#
_cell.length_a   1.000
_cell.length_b   1.000
_cell.length_c   1.000
_cell.angle_alpha   90.00
_cell.angle_beta   90.00
_cell.angle_gamma   90.00
#
_symmetry.space_group_name_H-M   'P 1'
#
loop_
_entity.id
_entity.type
_entity.pdbx_description
1 polymer ?
#
loop_
_entity_poly.entity_id
_entity_poly.type
_entity_poly.pdbx_seq_one_letter_code
_entity_poly.pdbx_strand_id
1 'polypeptide(L)'
;MGLQSAQDAAQEQGFYSLKSHDSLGRDRMQILDRDWKVCSQNVKAPSTAGGKIPDFTGKSVKAARAALDPGTSFTVKDASDARRWILVESNWKVRAQSPAAGTALKGQPVTLGAVKFEETCP
;
A
#
# COMPACT_ATOMS: atom_id res chain seq x y z
N MET A 1 9.59 -11.68 -6.40
CA MET A 1 8.61 -11.94 -5.33
C MET A 1 7.92 -13.27 -5.62
N GLY A 2 7.65 -14.09 -4.61
CA GLY A 2 6.84 -15.31 -4.77
C GLY A 2 5.35 -14.96 -4.94
N LEU A 3 4.56 -15.87 -5.53
CA LEU A 3 3.13 -15.62 -5.78
C LEU A 3 2.34 -15.40 -4.49
N GLN A 4 2.63 -16.16 -3.43
CA GLN A 4 2.00 -15.96 -2.12
C GLN A 4 2.18 -14.53 -1.60
N SER A 5 3.43 -14.06 -1.52
CA SER A 5 3.72 -12.72 -1.03
C SER A 5 3.10 -11.62 -1.90
N ALA A 6 2.95 -11.87 -3.21
CA ALA A 6 2.30 -10.93 -4.12
C ALA A 6 0.78 -10.88 -3.90
N GLN A 7 0.14 -12.03 -3.67
CA GLN A 7 -1.27 -12.10 -3.30
C GLN A 7 -1.52 -11.43 -1.95
N ASP A 8 -0.69 -11.71 -0.94
CA ASP A 8 -0.81 -11.10 0.39
C ASP A 8 -0.70 -9.57 0.29
N ALA A 9 0.30 -9.05 -0.44
CA ALA A 9 0.48 -7.62 -0.64
C ALA A 9 -0.67 -6.96 -1.42
N ALA A 10 -1.32 -7.71 -2.32
CA ALA A 10 -2.48 -7.24 -3.05
C ALA A 10 -3.73 -7.24 -2.17
N GLN A 11 -3.94 -8.28 -1.35
CA GLN A 11 -5.03 -8.35 -0.38
C GLN A 11 -4.90 -7.28 0.71
N GLU A 12 -3.68 -6.98 1.18
CA GLU A 12 -3.40 -5.87 2.09
C GLU A 12 -3.79 -4.49 1.49
N GLN A 13 -3.82 -4.39 0.17
CA GLN A 13 -4.29 -3.22 -0.57
C GLN A 13 -5.79 -3.29 -0.94
N GLY A 14 -6.50 -4.30 -0.46
CA GLY A 14 -7.94 -4.50 -0.70
C GLY A 14 -8.27 -5.23 -2.00
N PHE A 15 -7.28 -5.78 -2.71
CA PHE A 15 -7.53 -6.61 -3.89
C PHE A 15 -7.80 -8.05 -3.47
N TYR A 16 -9.08 -8.41 -3.37
CA TYR A 16 -9.52 -9.77 -3.04
C TYR A 16 -9.85 -10.62 -4.28
N SER A 17 -10.03 -9.99 -5.44
CA SER A 17 -10.24 -10.67 -6.72
C SER A 17 -8.95 -10.63 -7.54
N LEU A 18 -8.14 -11.69 -7.41
CA LEU A 18 -6.85 -11.83 -8.07
C LEU A 18 -6.94 -12.94 -9.12
N LYS A 19 -6.41 -12.69 -10.31
CA LYS A 19 -6.22 -13.70 -11.36
C LYS A 19 -4.73 -13.84 -11.66
N SER A 20 -4.25 -15.07 -11.64
CA SER A 20 -2.89 -15.43 -12.03
C SER A 20 -2.92 -16.52 -13.10
N HIS A 21 -1.85 -16.60 -13.89
CA HIS A 21 -1.66 -17.63 -14.92
C HIS A 21 -0.17 -17.95 -15.05
N ASP A 22 0.16 -19.09 -15.66
CA ASP A 22 1.54 -19.43 -15.99
C ASP A 22 2.06 -18.56 -17.14
N SER A 23 2.99 -17.64 -16.84
CA SER A 23 3.58 -16.74 -17.84
C SER A 23 4.41 -17.45 -18.90
N LEU A 24 4.77 -18.73 -18.70
CA LEU A 24 5.48 -19.54 -19.71
C LEU A 24 4.52 -20.23 -20.70
N GLY A 25 3.19 -20.06 -20.54
CA GLY A 25 2.19 -20.64 -21.43
C GLY A 25 2.12 -22.17 -21.38
N ARG A 26 2.65 -22.80 -20.33
CA ARG A 26 2.69 -24.26 -20.15
C ARG A 26 1.45 -24.84 -19.46
N ASP A 27 0.46 -23.99 -19.16
CA ASP A 27 -0.81 -24.35 -18.54
C ASP A 27 -0.69 -25.22 -17.27
N ARG A 28 0.37 -24.98 -16.49
CA ARG A 28 0.58 -25.69 -15.22
C ARG A 28 -0.37 -25.14 -14.16
N MET A 29 -1.03 -26.03 -13.43
CA MET A 29 -1.94 -25.66 -12.34
C MET A 29 -1.19 -25.04 -11.15
N GLN A 30 -1.60 -23.84 -10.74
CA GLN A 30 -1.07 -23.13 -9.58
C GLN A 30 -1.69 -23.67 -8.27
N ILE A 31 -1.32 -24.90 -7.89
CA ILE A 31 -1.88 -25.56 -6.69
C ILE A 31 -1.26 -25.00 -5.38
N LEU A 32 0.02 -24.63 -5.42
CA LEU A 32 0.77 -24.16 -4.27
C LEU A 32 1.49 -22.87 -4.62
N ASP A 33 0.98 -21.71 -4.19
CA ASP A 33 1.53 -20.39 -4.55
C ASP A 33 3.01 -20.21 -4.23
N ARG A 34 3.54 -20.92 -3.23
CA ARG A 34 4.96 -20.87 -2.84
C ARG A 34 5.94 -21.36 -3.94
N ASP A 35 5.48 -22.21 -4.85
CA ASP A 35 6.32 -22.78 -5.91
C ASP A 35 6.41 -21.85 -7.14
N TRP A 36 5.73 -20.69 -7.07
CA TRP A 36 5.58 -19.77 -8.19
C TRP A 36 6.27 -18.44 -7.93
N LYS A 37 6.90 -17.92 -8.99
CA LYS A 37 7.50 -16.59 -9.03
C LYS A 37 6.64 -15.69 -9.91
N VAL A 38 6.35 -14.48 -9.42
CA VAL A 38 5.67 -13.46 -10.22
C VAL A 38 6.66 -12.81 -11.18
N CYS A 39 6.33 -12.87 -12.48
CA CYS A 39 7.12 -12.28 -13.55
C CYS A 39 6.69 -10.85 -13.87
N SER A 40 5.37 -10.60 -13.88
CA SER A 40 4.77 -9.30 -14.17
C SER A 40 3.44 -9.16 -13.45
N GLN A 41 2.98 -7.92 -13.28
CA GLN A 41 1.67 -7.58 -12.74
C GLN A 41 1.08 -6.44 -13.55
N ASN A 42 -0.24 -6.45 -13.73
CA ASN A 42 -0.96 -5.42 -14.48
C ASN A 42 -1.27 -4.17 -13.63
N VAL A 43 -1.32 -4.31 -12.30
CA VAL A 43 -1.45 -3.20 -11.36
C VAL A 43 -0.05 -2.75 -10.95
N LYS A 44 0.25 -1.45 -11.08
CA LYS A 44 1.54 -0.93 -10.64
C LYS A 44 1.60 -0.98 -9.11
N ALA A 45 2.64 -1.63 -8.56
CA ALA A 45 2.91 -1.54 -7.12
C ALA A 45 3.03 -0.05 -6.75
N PRO A 46 2.47 0.38 -5.61
CA PRO A 46 2.72 1.73 -5.14
C PRO A 46 4.22 1.82 -4.83
N SER A 47 4.95 2.47 -5.72
CA SER A 47 6.35 2.81 -5.53
C SER A 47 6.47 4.32 -5.66
N THR A 48 7.37 4.91 -4.89
CA THR A 48 7.83 6.29 -5.05
C THR A 48 8.42 6.45 -6.46
N ALA A 49 7.56 6.67 -7.46
CA ALA A 49 7.93 6.63 -8.85
C ALA A 49 8.87 7.81 -9.16
N GLY A 50 10.17 7.53 -9.28
CA GLY A 50 11.19 8.55 -9.56
C GLY A 50 11.37 9.57 -8.43
N GLY A 51 11.26 9.13 -7.17
CA GLY A 51 11.41 10.04 -6.03
C GLY A 51 10.16 10.86 -5.74
N LYS A 52 8.99 10.56 -6.31
CA LYS A 52 7.74 11.28 -6.05
C LYS A 52 6.81 10.51 -5.12
N ILE A 53 6.18 11.20 -4.18
CA ILE A 53 5.23 10.58 -3.25
C ILE A 53 3.98 10.10 -4.01
N PRO A 54 3.59 8.82 -3.88
CA PRO A 54 2.33 8.32 -4.44
C PRO A 54 1.11 9.00 -3.80
N ASP A 55 -0.05 8.89 -4.43
CA ASP A 55 -1.32 9.21 -3.78
C ASP A 55 -1.75 8.05 -2.87
N PHE A 56 -1.85 8.36 -1.58
CA PHE A 56 -2.28 7.48 -0.52
C PHE A 56 -3.71 7.75 -0.08
N THR A 57 -4.36 8.78 -0.62
CA THR A 57 -5.74 9.13 -0.25
C THR A 57 -6.68 7.94 -0.49
N GLY A 58 -7.43 7.56 0.54
CA GLY A 58 -8.33 6.40 0.53
C GLY A 58 -7.64 5.05 0.77
N LYS A 59 -6.30 4.99 0.83
CA LYS A 59 -5.55 3.77 1.17
C LYS A 59 -5.35 3.61 2.67
N SER A 60 -4.96 2.41 3.10
CA SER A 60 -4.57 2.17 4.48
C SER A 60 -3.22 2.81 4.81
N VAL A 61 -3.03 3.20 6.07
CA VAL A 61 -1.75 3.74 6.56
C VAL A 61 -0.62 2.71 6.35
N LYS A 62 -0.91 1.42 6.53
CA LYS A 62 0.04 0.33 6.28
C LYS A 62 0.45 0.26 4.80
N ALA A 63 -0.49 0.37 3.87
CA ALA A 63 -0.18 0.39 2.44
C ALA A 63 0.67 1.61 2.06
N ALA A 64 0.43 2.76 2.70
CA ALA A 64 1.27 3.94 2.50
C ALA A 64 2.70 3.73 3.01
N ARG A 65 2.86 3.11 4.20
CA ARG A 65 4.18 2.75 4.73
C ARG A 65 4.92 1.75 3.84
N ALA A 66 4.22 0.73 3.33
CA ALA A 66 4.81 -0.28 2.44
C ALA A 66 5.29 0.28 1.08
N ALA A 67 4.72 1.40 0.65
CA ALA A 67 5.08 2.07 -0.60
C ALA A 67 6.25 3.05 -0.48
N LEU A 68 6.59 3.47 0.73
CA LEU A 68 7.71 4.37 1.02
C LEU A 68 8.99 3.58 1.25
N ASP A 69 10.14 4.18 0.95
CA ASP A 69 11.43 3.56 1.26
C ASP A 69 11.58 3.37 2.78
N PRO A 70 12.17 2.26 3.27
CA PRO A 70 12.29 1.98 4.70
C PRO A 70 13.02 3.05 5.52
N GLY A 71 13.88 3.86 4.86
CA GLY A 71 14.57 5.00 5.47
C GLY A 71 13.77 6.31 5.50
N THR A 72 12.55 6.33 4.95
CA THR A 72 11.72 7.52 4.90
C THR A 72 11.08 7.77 6.26
N SER A 73 11.34 8.94 6.84
CA SER A 73 10.65 9.35 8.07
C SER A 73 9.16 9.46 7.82
N PHE A 74 8.35 8.73 8.60
CA PHE A 74 6.92 8.60 8.41
C PHE A 74 6.18 8.88 9.72
N THR A 75 5.28 9.86 9.67
CA THR A 75 4.47 10.30 10.81
C THR A 75 3.00 10.14 10.45
N VAL A 76 2.21 9.55 11.35
CA VAL A 76 0.76 9.44 11.17
C VAL A 76 0.08 10.22 12.27
N LYS A 77 -0.89 11.05 11.90
CA LYS A 77 -1.73 11.81 12.82
C LYS A 77 -3.17 11.40 12.62
N ASP A 78 -3.89 11.26 13.73
CA ASP A 78 -5.34 11.12 13.71
C ASP A 78 -5.94 12.45 13.22
N ALA A 79 -6.66 12.41 12.10
CA ALA A 79 -7.31 13.56 11.51
C ALA A 79 -8.73 13.79 12.07
N SER A 80 -9.22 12.92 12.95
CA SER A 80 -10.57 12.99 13.55
C SER A 80 -10.66 13.86 14.81
N ASP A 81 -9.63 14.68 15.11
CA ASP A 81 -9.46 15.48 16.35
C ASP A 81 -9.53 14.70 17.68
N ALA A 82 -9.85 13.40 17.62
CA ALA A 82 -9.98 12.49 18.75
C ALA A 82 -8.63 12.12 19.40
N ARG A 83 -7.51 12.55 18.82
CA ARG A 83 -6.14 12.36 19.35
C ARG A 83 -5.83 10.91 19.70
N ARG A 84 -6.41 9.95 18.97
CA ARG A 84 -6.25 8.52 19.25
C ARG A 84 -4.87 8.02 18.80
N TRP A 85 -4.41 6.97 19.47
CA TRP A 85 -3.17 6.29 19.12
C TRP A 85 -3.38 5.35 17.93
N ILE A 86 -2.54 5.48 16.91
CA ILE A 86 -2.57 4.67 15.69
C ILE A 86 -1.66 3.46 15.91
N LEU A 87 -2.20 2.39 16.48
CA LEU A 87 -1.45 1.14 16.75
C LEU A 87 -1.50 0.15 15.57
N VAL A 88 -2.69 -0.04 14.99
CA VAL A 88 -2.92 -1.03 13.92
C VAL A 88 -3.15 -0.29 12.61
N GLU A 89 -2.07 0.05 11.89
CA GLU A 89 -2.09 0.90 10.69
C GLU A 89 -3.04 0.41 9.58
N SER A 90 -3.33 -0.89 9.51
CA SER A 90 -4.30 -1.46 8.57
C SER A 90 -5.74 -0.97 8.79
N ASN A 91 -6.08 -0.60 10.04
CA ASN A 91 -7.43 -0.17 10.42
C ASN A 91 -7.66 1.32 10.20
N TRP A 92 -6.67 2.02 9.65
CA TRP A 92 -6.69 3.47 9.45
C TRP A 92 -6.57 3.79 7.96
N LYS A 93 -7.45 4.67 7.49
CA LYS A 93 -7.54 5.16 6.11
C LYS A 93 -6.97 6.56 6.03
N VAL A 94 -6.07 6.80 5.08
CA VAL A 94 -5.45 8.10 4.84
C VAL A 94 -6.48 9.03 4.18
N ARG A 95 -6.69 10.20 4.78
CA ARG A 95 -7.56 11.27 4.26
C ARG A 95 -6.74 12.42 3.68
N ALA A 96 -5.56 12.66 4.24
CA ALA A 96 -4.67 13.73 3.82
C ALA A 96 -3.22 13.25 3.88
N GLN A 97 -2.40 13.78 2.98
CA GLN A 97 -0.96 13.55 2.98
C GLN A 97 -0.22 14.86 2.80
N SER A 98 0.91 14.98 3.49
CA SER A 98 1.89 16.03 3.30
C SER A 98 3.25 15.38 3.24
N PRO A 99 4.00 15.48 2.13
CA PRO A 99 3.73 16.29 0.92
C PRO A 99 2.57 15.78 0.05
N ALA A 100 1.99 16.66 -0.79
CA ALA A 100 0.91 16.30 -1.70
C ALA A 100 1.36 15.24 -2.73
N ALA A 101 0.42 14.43 -3.23
CA ALA A 101 0.68 13.42 -4.23
C ALA A 101 1.46 13.99 -5.44
N GLY A 102 2.48 13.26 -5.91
CA GLY A 102 3.35 13.68 -7.00
C GLY A 102 4.50 14.61 -6.60
N THR A 103 4.57 15.06 -5.34
CA THR A 103 5.69 15.87 -4.84
C THR A 103 6.96 15.04 -4.74
N ALA A 104 8.10 15.61 -5.16
CA ALA A 104 9.40 14.98 -5.00
C ALA A 104 9.81 14.87 -3.51
N LEU A 105 10.06 13.65 -3.04
CA LEU A 105 10.66 13.31 -1.76
C LEU A 105 12.17 13.54 -1.84
N LYS A 106 12.64 14.64 -1.24
CA LYS A 106 14.06 14.99 -1.11
C LYS A 106 14.60 14.67 0.29
N GLY A 107 14.19 13.53 0.87
CA GLY A 107 14.56 13.14 2.24
C GLY A 107 13.77 13.84 3.35
N GLN A 108 12.66 14.49 3.01
CA GLN A 108 11.77 15.13 3.99
C GLN A 108 10.80 14.11 4.62
N PRO A 109 10.39 14.33 5.89
CA PRO A 109 9.43 13.45 6.55
C PRO A 109 8.05 13.53 5.89
N VAL A 110 7.41 12.37 5.71
CA VAL A 110 6.04 12.24 5.21
C VAL A 110 5.09 12.21 6.40
N THR A 111 4.09 13.08 6.39
CA THR A 111 3.00 13.13 7.38
C THR A 111 1.68 12.75 6.73
N LEU A 112 1.02 11.73 7.28
CA LEU A 112 -0.32 11.31 6.85
C LEU A 112 -1.36 11.64 7.91
N GLY A 113 -2.45 12.26 7.50
CA GLY A 113 -3.67 12.38 8.30
C GLY A 113 -4.57 11.19 8.02
N ALA A 114 -4.84 10.37 9.02
CA ALA A 114 -5.64 9.16 8.89
C ALA A 114 -6.86 9.15 9.83
N VAL A 115 -7.91 8.45 9.42
CA VAL A 115 -9.14 8.22 10.19
C VAL A 115 -9.41 6.72 10.24
N LYS A 116 -10.22 6.24 11.20
CA LYS A 116 -10.50 4.79 11.29
C LYS A 116 -11.33 4.35 10.08
N PHE A 117 -11.09 3.15 9.54
CA PHE A 117 -11.77 2.66 8.33
C PHE A 117 -13.30 2.60 8.45
N GLU A 118 -13.78 2.31 9.66
CA GLU A 118 -15.21 2.22 10.02
C GLU A 118 -15.88 3.59 10.12
N GLU A 119 -15.13 4.68 10.06
CA GLU A 119 -15.67 6.04 10.08
C GLU A 119 -15.92 6.53 8.65
N THR A 120 -17.19 6.66 8.30
CA THR A 120 -17.63 7.30 7.06
C THR A 120 -17.36 8.80 7.19
N CYS A 121 -16.63 9.39 6.24
CA CYS A 121 -16.63 10.85 6.13
C CYS A 121 -17.91 11.29 5.41
N PRO A 122 -18.57 12.37 5.86
CA PRO A 122 -19.54 13.08 5.03
C PRO A 122 -18.87 13.67 3.79
#